data_AF-A0A6N2LI76-F1
#
_entry.id   AF-A0A6N2LI76-F1
#
_cell.length_a   1.000
_cell.length_b   1.000
_cell.length_c   1.000
_cell.angle_alpha   90.00
_cell.angle_beta   90.00
_cell.angle_gamma   90.00
#
_symmetry.space_group_name_H-M   'P 1'
#
loop_
_entity.id
_entity.type
_entity.pdbx_description
1 polymer ?
#
loop_
_entity_poly.entity_id
_entity_poly.type
_entity_poly.pdbx_seq_one_letter_code
_entity_poly.pdbx_strand_id
1 'polypeptide(L)'
;MGLEFRESGLNLNAKNDRMVKAKMVLNVSLGFQNLHNQTKNPKIQNFSLLLADTVIAGDQNPDVVTSKSSKAVKDVITHLCEKPRARAEMNGGENLMSKTTLRSDNGEISKEELRRQHQAELARQKNEETARRLAGVGSANGDSRAASKTSADLVAYKNVNDIPPARDLMIQIDQKNEAVLLPIYGSMVPFHVSTIRTVSSQQDTNRTCYIRIIFNVPGTAFNPHDSNSLKHQGAILAYK
;
A
#
# COMPACT_ATOMS: atom_id res chain seq x y z
N MET A 1 -0.59 15.09 20.73
CA MET A 1 -0.72 14.09 19.64
C MET A 1 -0.38 12.75 20.28
N GLY A 2 -1.16 11.72 20.02
CA GLY A 2 -1.01 10.45 20.71
C GLY A 2 -1.92 9.42 20.07
N LEU A 3 -2.84 8.85 20.85
CA LEU A 3 -3.94 8.06 20.27
C LEU A 3 -4.74 8.89 19.27
N GLU A 4 -4.95 10.17 19.56
CA GLU A 4 -5.53 11.13 18.64
C GLU A 4 -4.44 11.82 17.80
N PHE A 5 -4.68 11.91 16.50
CA PHE A 5 -3.79 12.62 15.58
C PHE A 5 -3.69 14.13 15.91
N ARG A 6 -4.79 14.74 16.37
CA ARG A 6 -4.85 16.15 16.73
C ARG A 6 -5.67 16.35 17.99
N GLU A 7 -4.99 16.71 19.06
CA GLU A 7 -5.61 17.14 20.31
C GLU A 7 -5.88 18.64 20.26
N SER A 8 -7.13 19.03 19.99
CA SER A 8 -7.52 20.43 19.78
C SER A 8 -7.19 21.34 20.97
N GLY A 9 -7.19 20.80 22.19
CA GLY A 9 -6.84 21.54 23.40
C GLY A 9 -5.36 21.91 23.53
N LEU A 10 -4.46 21.26 22.78
CA LEU A 10 -3.01 21.52 22.79
C LEU A 10 -2.52 22.17 21.49
N ASN A 11 -3.42 22.85 20.78
CA ASN A 11 -3.05 23.56 19.56
C ASN A 11 -2.10 24.73 19.89
N LEU A 12 -0.90 24.72 19.31
CA LEU A 12 0.12 25.73 19.51
C LEU A 12 -0.23 26.98 18.69
N ASN A 13 -0.86 27.95 19.35
CA ASN A 13 -1.19 29.24 18.77
C ASN A 13 -1.20 30.33 19.85
N ALA A 14 -1.25 31.59 19.43
CA ALA A 14 -1.18 32.75 20.32
C ALA A 14 -2.34 32.88 21.32
N LYS A 15 -3.43 32.12 21.16
CA LYS A 15 -4.60 32.15 22.06
C LYS A 15 -4.59 31.00 23.08
N ASN A 16 -3.60 30.11 23.02
CA ASN A 16 -3.56 28.95 23.89
C ASN A 16 -2.55 29.17 25.02
N ASP A 17 -3.07 29.46 26.20
CA ASP A 17 -2.26 29.73 27.40
C ASP A 17 -1.99 28.47 28.24
N ARG A 18 -2.32 27.28 27.72
CA ARG A 18 -2.05 26.03 28.44
C ARG A 18 -0.56 25.79 28.57
N MET A 19 -0.12 25.50 29.80
CA MET A 19 1.25 25.09 30.07
C MET A 19 1.57 23.72 29.46
N VAL A 20 2.66 23.66 28.71
CA VAL A 20 3.27 22.41 28.26
C VAL A 20 3.88 21.71 29.49
N LYS A 21 3.62 20.41 29.62
CA LYS A 21 4.14 19.57 30.70
C LYS A 21 5.11 18.54 30.15
N ALA A 22 6.05 18.12 30.97
CA ALA A 22 6.93 17.01 30.63
C ALA A 22 6.13 15.77 30.23
N LYS A 23 6.68 15.00 29.28
CA LYS A 23 6.09 13.83 28.63
C LYS A 23 4.91 14.12 27.70
N MET A 24 4.51 15.37 27.50
CA MET A 24 3.58 15.71 26.42
C MET A 24 4.24 15.49 25.06
N VAL A 25 3.47 14.96 24.11
CA VAL A 25 3.92 14.77 22.72
C VAL A 25 3.19 15.77 21.84
N LEU A 26 3.96 16.60 21.14
CA LEU A 26 3.48 17.72 20.34
C LEU A 26 3.91 17.54 18.88
N ASN A 27 2.98 17.85 17.97
CA ASN A 27 3.33 18.08 16.57
C ASN A 27 3.67 19.56 16.44
N VAL A 28 4.95 19.88 16.33
CA VAL A 28 5.42 21.24 16.10
C VAL A 28 5.50 21.43 14.60
N SER A 29 4.48 22.09 14.05
CA SER A 29 4.40 22.38 12.62
C SER A 29 4.42 23.88 12.38
N LEU A 30 5.36 24.32 11.55
CA LEU A 30 5.54 25.72 11.15
C LEU A 30 5.59 25.78 9.63
N GLY A 31 4.83 26.70 9.05
CA GLY A 31 4.81 26.85 7.60
C GLY A 31 4.55 28.29 7.16
N PHE A 32 4.94 28.55 5.93
CA PHE A 32 4.66 29.77 5.21
C PHE A 32 3.78 29.43 4.01
N GLN A 33 2.80 30.28 3.74
CA GLN A 33 1.88 30.13 2.64
C GLN A 33 1.90 31.38 1.77
N ASN A 34 1.53 31.23 0.50
CA ASN A 34 1.46 32.34 -0.47
C ASN A 34 2.80 33.05 -0.66
N LEU A 35 3.91 32.31 -0.62
CA LEU A 35 5.23 32.84 -0.96
C LEU A 35 5.32 33.05 -2.47
N HIS A 36 5.94 34.16 -2.88
CA HIS A 36 6.09 34.52 -4.27
C HIS A 36 7.52 34.27 -4.75
N ASN A 37 7.66 33.53 -5.84
CA ASN A 37 8.93 33.30 -6.51
C ASN A 37 9.11 34.35 -7.63
N GLN A 38 10.34 34.82 -7.82
CA GLN A 38 10.72 35.80 -8.85
C GLN A 38 10.83 35.16 -10.24
N THR A 39 9.85 34.33 -10.62
CA THR A 39 9.80 33.62 -11.89
C THR A 39 8.73 34.22 -12.81
N LYS A 40 9.02 34.25 -14.11
CA LYS A 40 8.05 34.69 -15.13
C LYS A 40 6.98 33.63 -15.43
N ASN A 41 7.14 32.41 -14.90
CA ASN A 41 6.19 31.32 -15.14
C ASN A 41 5.06 31.35 -14.10
N PRO A 42 3.81 31.66 -14.51
CA PRO A 42 2.68 31.78 -13.58
C PRO A 42 2.34 30.47 -12.85
N LYS A 43 2.77 29.31 -13.36
CA LYS A 43 2.49 28.00 -12.74
C LYS A 43 3.32 27.70 -11.49
N ILE A 44 4.49 28.33 -11.35
CA ILE A 44 5.43 28.12 -10.22
C ILE A 44 5.70 29.42 -9.46
N GLN A 45 4.86 30.43 -9.71
CA GLN A 45 5.00 31.75 -9.14
C GLN A 45 4.67 31.77 -7.64
N ASN A 46 3.69 30.99 -7.21
CA ASN A 46 3.32 30.89 -5.80
C ASN A 46 3.69 29.53 -5.23
N PHE A 47 4.24 29.52 -4.03
CA PHE A 47 4.59 28.29 -3.31
C PHE A 47 4.35 28.45 -1.80
N SER A 48 4.44 27.34 -1.09
CA SER A 48 4.34 27.26 0.35
C SER A 48 5.45 26.38 0.89
N LEU A 49 5.84 26.59 2.14
CA LEU A 49 6.83 25.78 2.85
C LEU A 49 6.21 25.28 4.14
N LEU A 50 6.49 24.04 4.50
CA LEU A 50 6.03 23.45 5.75
C LEU A 50 7.16 22.61 6.34
N LEU A 51 7.45 22.86 7.62
CA LEU A 51 8.30 22.01 8.44
C LEU A 51 7.46 21.48 9.59
N ALA A 52 7.58 20.18 9.86
CA ALA A 52 6.91 19.56 10.99
C ALA A 52 7.84 18.55 11.68
N ASP A 53 7.74 18.50 13.00
CA ASP A 53 8.45 17.56 13.85
C ASP A 53 7.56 17.08 14.99
N THR A 54 7.76 15.82 15.36
CA THR A 54 7.19 15.27 16.59
C THR A 54 8.19 15.51 17.71
N VAL A 55 7.75 16.19 18.77
CA VAL A 55 8.57 16.57 19.91
C VAL A 55 7.95 16.06 21.20
N ILE A 56 8.76 15.39 22.02
CA ILE A 56 8.40 15.04 23.39
C ILE A 56 8.95 16.15 24.29
N ALA A 57 8.06 16.80 25.04
CA ALA A 57 8.47 17.79 26.03
C ALA A 57 9.22 17.10 27.17
N GLY A 58 10.50 17.44 27.37
CA GLY A 58 11.28 16.98 28.52
C GLY A 58 11.25 17.99 29.67
N ASP A 59 11.81 17.60 30.82
CA ASP A 59 11.88 18.46 32.01
C ASP A 59 12.86 19.64 31.84
N GLN A 60 13.90 19.47 31.00
CA GLN A 60 14.93 20.48 30.74
C GLN A 60 15.14 20.74 29.25
N ASN A 61 15.10 19.70 28.42
CA ASN A 61 15.27 19.79 26.98
C ASN A 61 14.18 18.98 26.26
N PRO A 62 13.67 19.46 25.11
CA PRO A 62 12.77 18.68 24.27
C PRO A 62 13.53 17.55 23.55
N ASP A 63 12.88 16.39 23.42
CA ASP A 63 13.36 15.28 22.59
C ASP A 63 12.64 15.28 21.24
N VAL A 64 13.40 15.41 20.15
CA VAL A 64 12.88 15.47 18.78
C VAL A 64 12.97 14.09 18.15
N VAL A 65 11.88 13.33 18.17
CA VAL A 65 11.88 11.94 17.71
C VAL A 65 12.02 11.80 16.19
N THR A 66 11.77 12.87 15.45
CA THR A 66 11.94 12.96 13.99
C THR A 66 13.31 13.53 13.57
N SER A 67 14.25 13.65 14.50
CA SER A 67 15.60 14.22 14.28
C SER A 67 16.48 13.43 13.31
N LYS A 68 16.22 12.14 13.12
CA LYS A 68 16.97 11.28 12.18
C LYS A 68 16.76 11.68 10.71
N SER A 69 15.69 12.40 10.40
CA SER A 69 15.41 12.90 9.05
C SER A 69 16.10 14.24 8.85
N SER A 70 17.04 14.29 7.90
CA SER A 70 17.72 15.56 7.59
C SER A 70 16.73 16.59 7.03
N LYS A 71 16.81 17.80 7.57
CA LYS A 71 16.06 18.99 7.13
C LYS A 71 16.98 20.03 6.50
N ALA A 72 18.26 19.68 6.32
CA ALA A 72 19.20 20.57 5.67
C ALA A 72 18.80 20.76 4.20
N VAL A 73 18.86 21.99 3.73
CA VAL A 73 18.42 22.38 2.38
C VAL A 73 19.03 21.48 1.30
N LYS A 74 20.30 21.14 1.42
CA LYS A 74 21.04 20.26 0.49
C LYS A 74 20.47 18.83 0.38
N ASP A 75 19.84 18.32 1.44
CA ASP A 75 19.33 16.96 1.50
C ASP A 75 17.87 16.88 1.02
N VAL A 76 17.20 18.03 0.93
CA VAL A 76 15.80 18.17 0.50
C VAL A 76 15.68 18.69 -0.94
N ILE A 77 16.66 19.47 -1.41
CA ILE A 77 16.67 19.97 -2.78
C ILE A 77 17.28 18.92 -3.72
N THR A 78 16.43 18.35 -4.58
CA THR A 78 16.87 17.51 -5.69
C THR A 78 17.02 18.35 -6.97
N HIS A 79 18.23 18.40 -7.52
CA HIS A 79 18.47 18.93 -8.85
C HIS A 79 18.25 17.82 -9.88
N LEU A 80 17.15 17.88 -10.63
CA LEU A 80 16.93 16.97 -11.75
C LEU A 80 17.84 17.36 -12.93
N CYS A 81 19.05 16.81 -12.96
CA CYS A 81 19.87 16.83 -14.17
C CYS A 81 19.39 15.71 -15.10
N GLU A 82 18.49 16.03 -16.02
CA GLU A 82 18.14 15.13 -17.12
C GLU A 82 19.38 14.94 -18.01
N LYS A 83 20.10 13.84 -17.81
CA LYS A 83 20.99 13.31 -18.86
C LYS A 83 20.09 12.61 -19.89
N PRO A 84 20.03 13.06 -21.16
CA PRO A 84 19.20 12.42 -22.16
C PRO A 84 19.72 11.01 -22.41
N ARG A 85 18.97 9.99 -21.96
CA ARG A 85 19.22 8.60 -22.36
C ARG A 85 18.72 8.45 -23.79
N ALA A 86 19.65 8.15 -24.70
CA ALA A 86 19.40 7.87 -26.09
C ALA A 86 18.30 6.81 -26.24
N ARG A 87 17.28 7.13 -27.04
CA ARG A 87 16.31 6.16 -27.53
C ARG A 87 17.06 5.15 -28.39
N ALA A 88 17.07 3.89 -27.97
CA ALA A 88 17.45 2.79 -28.85
C ALA A 88 16.33 2.59 -29.87
N GLU A 89 16.58 2.98 -31.11
CA GLU A 89 15.77 2.64 -32.26
C GLU A 89 15.88 1.12 -32.54
N MET A 90 14.74 0.48 -32.79
CA MET A 90 14.71 -0.80 -33.50
C MET A 90 13.83 -0.59 -34.72
N ASN A 91 14.49 -0.42 -35.86
CA ASN A 91 13.91 -0.30 -37.19
C ASN A 91 13.88 -1.67 -37.88
N GLY A 92 12.84 -1.87 -38.69
CA GLY A 92 12.74 -2.91 -39.72
C GLY A 92 11.71 -4.00 -39.40
N GLY A 93 10.73 -4.32 -40.24
CA GLY A 93 10.38 -3.86 -41.57
C GLY A 93 9.09 -4.55 -42.03
N GLU A 94 8.22 -3.75 -42.64
CA GLU A 94 7.27 -3.99 -43.74
C GLU A 94 6.63 -5.38 -43.99
N ASN A 95 5.30 -5.40 -44.07
CA ASN A 95 4.53 -5.62 -45.32
C ASN A 95 3.02 -5.70 -44.98
N LEU A 96 2.23 -4.68 -45.32
CA LEU A 96 1.50 -4.48 -46.59
C LEU A 96 0.09 -5.11 -46.59
N MET A 97 -0.90 -4.22 -46.75
CA MET A 97 -2.12 -4.34 -47.56
C MET A 97 -3.48 -4.63 -46.90
N SER A 98 -4.27 -3.56 -46.84
CA SER A 98 -5.55 -3.38 -47.57
C SER A 98 -6.82 -4.08 -47.09
N LYS A 99 -7.61 -3.33 -46.31
CA LYS A 99 -9.05 -3.02 -46.46
C LYS A 99 -9.80 -3.76 -47.59
N THR A 100 -10.87 -4.50 -47.24
CA THR A 100 -12.15 -4.54 -47.98
C THR A 100 -13.27 -5.18 -47.17
N THR A 101 -14.49 -4.73 -47.48
CA THR A 101 -15.79 -4.94 -46.84
C THR A 101 -16.50 -6.21 -47.38
N LEU A 102 -17.47 -6.73 -46.60
CA LEU A 102 -18.71 -7.47 -47.00
C LEU A 102 -18.76 -9.02 -46.86
N ARG A 103 -19.69 -9.44 -45.97
CA ARG A 103 -20.67 -10.55 -46.05
C ARG A 103 -20.16 -11.95 -46.48
N SER A 104 -20.15 -12.92 -45.55
CA SER A 104 -21.20 -13.97 -45.51
C SER A 104 -21.08 -14.86 -44.27
N ASP A 105 -22.24 -15.40 -43.92
CA ASP A 105 -22.61 -16.30 -42.84
C ASP A 105 -21.92 -17.68 -42.91
N ASN A 106 -21.99 -18.43 -41.80
CA ASN A 106 -21.76 -19.89 -41.65
C ASN A 106 -20.46 -20.37 -40.94
N GLY A 107 -20.37 -20.20 -39.60
CA GLY A 107 -19.30 -20.83 -38.79
C GLY A 107 -19.42 -20.78 -37.25
N GLU A 108 -20.55 -20.38 -36.67
CA GLU A 108 -20.73 -20.20 -35.20
C GLU A 108 -20.98 -21.50 -34.41
N ILE A 109 -20.25 -22.60 -34.68
CA ILE A 109 -20.42 -23.85 -33.90
C ILE A 109 -19.14 -24.31 -33.17
N SER A 110 -17.99 -23.62 -33.30
CA SER A 110 -16.72 -24.18 -32.79
C SER A 110 -16.19 -23.61 -31.46
N LYS A 111 -16.51 -22.38 -31.04
CA LYS A 111 -15.90 -21.81 -29.80
C LYS A 111 -16.75 -21.90 -28.54
N GLU A 112 -18.07 -21.79 -28.66
CA GLU A 112 -18.95 -21.80 -27.49
C GLU A 112 -19.22 -23.21 -26.98
N GLU A 113 -19.33 -24.19 -27.89
CA GLU A 113 -19.48 -25.60 -27.52
C GLU A 113 -18.25 -26.15 -26.80
N LEU A 114 -17.03 -25.81 -27.25
CA LEU A 114 -15.79 -26.16 -26.55
C LEU A 114 -15.73 -25.56 -25.14
N ARG A 115 -16.23 -24.34 -24.97
CA ARG A 115 -16.27 -23.67 -23.65
C ARG A 115 -17.27 -24.34 -22.72
N ARG A 116 -18.43 -24.75 -23.24
CA ARG A 116 -19.48 -25.45 -22.49
C ARG A 116 -19.05 -26.86 -22.10
N GLN A 117 -18.42 -27.61 -23.01
CA GLN A 117 -17.89 -28.94 -22.73
C GLN A 117 -16.79 -28.92 -21.67
N HIS A 118 -15.89 -27.93 -21.73
CA HIS A 118 -14.83 -27.78 -20.72
C HIS A 118 -15.40 -27.45 -19.34
N GLN A 119 -16.41 -26.58 -19.26
CA GLN A 119 -17.08 -26.26 -17.99
C GLN A 119 -17.88 -27.45 -17.44
N ALA A 120 -18.51 -28.25 -18.31
CA ALA A 120 -19.24 -29.46 -17.90
C ALA A 120 -18.30 -30.57 -17.37
N GLU A 121 -17.13 -30.75 -18.01
CA GLU A 121 -16.13 -31.72 -17.57
C GLU A 121 -15.54 -31.34 -16.20
N LEU A 122 -15.21 -30.06 -15.99
CA LEU A 122 -14.75 -29.56 -14.69
C LEU A 122 -15.79 -29.76 -13.58
N ALA A 123 -17.07 -29.54 -13.88
CA ALA A 123 -18.16 -29.79 -12.94
C ALA A 123 -18.31 -31.28 -12.60
N ARG A 124 -18.12 -32.16 -13.59
CA ARG A 124 -18.19 -33.63 -13.40
C ARG A 124 -17.06 -34.13 -12.51
N GLN A 125 -15.82 -33.68 -12.76
CA GLN A 125 -14.66 -34.06 -11.94
C GLN A 125 -14.83 -33.63 -10.47
N LYS A 126 -15.36 -32.43 -10.24
CA LYS A 126 -15.63 -31.93 -8.89
C LYS A 126 -16.73 -32.74 -8.17
N ASN A 127 -17.77 -33.17 -8.88
CA ASN A 127 -18.80 -34.02 -8.30
C ASN A 127 -18.27 -35.44 -8.01
N GLU A 128 -17.41 -35.99 -8.85
CA GLU A 128 -16.80 -37.31 -8.63
C GLU A 128 -15.82 -37.30 -7.43
N GLU A 129 -15.01 -36.25 -7.29
CA GLU A 129 -14.14 -36.05 -6.11
C GLU A 129 -14.95 -35.91 -4.81
N THR A 130 -16.09 -35.21 -4.87
CA THR A 130 -16.99 -35.02 -3.73
C THR A 130 -17.67 -36.33 -3.33
N ALA A 131 -18.12 -37.14 -4.30
CA ALA A 131 -18.70 -38.45 -4.06
C ALA A 131 -17.68 -39.44 -3.45
N ARG A 132 -16.41 -39.39 -3.90
CA ARG A 132 -15.33 -40.22 -3.32
C ARG A 132 -15.00 -39.83 -1.88
N ARG A 133 -15.12 -38.54 -1.51
CA ARG A 133 -14.96 -38.10 -0.11
C ARG A 133 -16.10 -38.58 0.81
N LEU A 134 -17.33 -38.68 0.30
CA LEU A 134 -18.48 -39.13 1.09
C LEU A 134 -18.55 -40.66 1.28
N ALA A 135 -18.01 -41.45 0.35
CA ALA A 135 -18.14 -42.92 0.36
C ALA A 135 -17.10 -43.68 1.23
N GLY A 136 -16.25 -42.97 1.98
CA GLY A 136 -15.52 -43.45 3.16
C GLY A 136 -14.86 -44.84 3.13
N VAL A 137 -13.53 -44.89 2.99
CA VAL A 137 -12.69 -45.92 3.66
C VAL A 137 -11.44 -45.24 4.20
N GLY A 138 -11.28 -45.29 5.52
CA GLY A 138 -10.17 -44.69 6.23
C GLY A 138 -8.90 -45.54 6.21
N SER A 139 -7.76 -44.85 6.15
CA SER A 139 -6.60 -45.12 7.01
C SER A 139 -5.66 -43.93 6.90
N ALA A 140 -5.53 -43.25 8.05
CA ALA A 140 -4.42 -42.42 8.49
C ALA A 140 -3.48 -41.94 7.37
N ASN A 141 -3.89 -40.86 6.70
CA ASN A 141 -2.99 -40.07 5.89
C ASN A 141 -3.11 -38.62 6.35
N GLY A 142 -1.99 -37.92 6.22
CA GLY A 142 -1.87 -36.53 6.58
C GLY A 142 -2.76 -35.60 5.76
N ASP A 143 -2.41 -34.32 5.90
CA ASP A 143 -3.12 -33.15 5.40
C ASP A 143 -4.40 -32.79 6.18
N SER A 144 -4.15 -32.12 7.31
CA SER A 144 -4.99 -31.05 7.83
C SER A 144 -5.10 -29.90 6.82
N ARG A 145 -5.78 -30.11 5.68
CA ARG A 145 -6.22 -29.05 4.74
C ARG A 145 -7.59 -28.47 5.10
N ALA A 146 -7.86 -28.34 6.40
CA ALA A 146 -8.97 -27.57 6.95
C ALA A 146 -8.60 -26.91 8.29
N ALA A 147 -7.30 -26.72 8.55
CA ALA A 147 -6.86 -25.82 9.59
C ALA A 147 -6.76 -24.44 8.95
N SER A 148 -7.74 -23.59 9.24
CA SER A 148 -7.61 -22.14 9.17
C SER A 148 -6.20 -21.77 9.59
N LYS A 149 -5.36 -21.32 8.65
CA LYS A 149 -4.02 -20.84 8.96
C LYS A 149 -4.23 -19.67 9.90
N THR A 150 -3.99 -19.92 11.17
CA THR A 150 -4.09 -18.95 12.24
C THR A 150 -3.28 -17.73 11.83
N SER A 151 -3.88 -16.53 11.92
CA SER A 151 -3.26 -15.24 11.57
C SER A 151 -1.90 -14.92 12.24
N ALA A 152 -1.39 -15.82 13.09
CA ALA A 152 -0.07 -15.78 13.70
C ALA A 152 1.08 -16.24 12.79
N ASP A 153 0.79 -16.90 11.65
CA ASP A 153 1.81 -17.48 10.76
C ASP A 153 1.94 -16.76 9.40
N LEU A 154 1.29 -15.60 9.24
CA LEU A 154 1.29 -14.82 8.00
C LEU A 154 2.52 -13.91 7.94
N VAL A 155 3.64 -14.45 7.47
CA VAL A 155 4.90 -13.73 7.29
C VAL A 155 5.19 -13.60 5.79
N ALA A 156 5.10 -12.39 5.25
CA ALA A 156 5.43 -12.09 3.85
C ALA A 156 6.93 -12.28 3.55
N TYR A 157 7.79 -11.87 4.47
CA TYR A 157 9.24 -12.03 4.36
C TYR A 157 9.82 -12.49 5.69
N LYS A 158 10.61 -13.57 5.67
CA LYS A 158 11.28 -14.08 6.87
C LYS A 158 12.58 -13.33 7.14
N ASN A 159 13.25 -12.87 6.08
CA ASN A 159 14.50 -12.13 6.17
C ASN A 159 14.43 -10.80 5.41
N VAL A 160 15.23 -9.83 5.84
CA VAL A 160 15.33 -8.52 5.18
C VAL A 160 15.90 -8.64 3.76
N ASN A 161 16.76 -9.63 3.50
CA ASN A 161 17.35 -9.88 2.18
C ASN A 161 16.34 -10.40 1.15
N ASP A 162 15.20 -10.92 1.61
CA ASP A 162 14.17 -11.45 0.72
C ASP A 162 13.30 -10.31 0.13
N ILE A 163 13.43 -9.09 0.68
CA ILE A 163 12.70 -7.91 0.23
C ILE A 163 13.33 -7.40 -1.08
N PRO A 164 12.54 -7.24 -2.16
CA PRO A 164 13.03 -6.66 -3.41
C PRO A 164 13.70 -5.30 -3.20
N PRO A 165 14.83 -5.03 -3.89
CA PRO A 165 15.54 -3.77 -3.72
C PRO A 165 14.68 -2.57 -4.16
N ALA A 166 14.65 -1.54 -3.32
CA ALA A 166 13.90 -0.30 -3.55
C ALA A 166 14.50 0.45 -4.74
N ARG A 167 13.84 0.42 -5.91
CA ARG A 167 14.32 1.14 -7.10
C ARG A 167 13.97 2.62 -7.06
N ASP A 168 12.79 3.01 -6.57
CA ASP A 168 12.29 4.40 -6.72
C ASP A 168 11.37 4.92 -5.59
N LEU A 169 11.35 4.33 -4.38
CA LEU A 169 10.40 4.68 -3.30
C LEU A 169 8.93 4.79 -3.77
N MET A 170 8.55 3.98 -4.76
CA MET A 170 7.18 3.83 -5.26
C MET A 170 6.53 2.63 -4.58
N ILE A 171 5.19 2.60 -4.54
CA ILE A 171 4.45 1.42 -4.11
C ILE A 171 4.79 0.26 -5.04
N GLN A 172 5.20 -0.87 -4.48
CA GLN A 172 5.53 -2.09 -5.24
C GLN A 172 4.64 -3.24 -4.82
N ILE A 173 4.40 -4.15 -5.77
CA ILE A 173 3.62 -5.37 -5.56
C ILE A 173 4.54 -6.55 -5.81
N ASP A 174 4.76 -7.35 -4.78
CA ASP A 174 5.40 -8.66 -4.89
C ASP A 174 4.32 -9.74 -4.97
N GLN A 175 4.04 -10.19 -6.19
CA GLN A 175 3.07 -11.24 -6.45
C GLN A 175 3.53 -12.61 -5.93
N LYS A 176 4.85 -12.83 -5.81
CA LYS A 176 5.40 -14.13 -5.39
C LYS A 176 5.20 -14.35 -3.89
N ASN A 177 5.38 -13.30 -3.10
CA ASN A 177 5.24 -13.34 -1.64
C ASN A 177 3.91 -12.74 -1.16
N GLU A 178 2.98 -12.49 -2.08
CA GLU A 178 1.66 -11.89 -1.81
C GLU A 178 1.77 -10.66 -0.90
N ALA A 179 2.65 -9.73 -1.25
CA ALA A 179 2.98 -8.58 -0.42
C ALA A 179 2.90 -7.25 -1.18
N VAL A 180 2.41 -6.23 -0.48
CA VAL A 180 2.43 -4.83 -0.94
C VAL A 180 3.53 -4.11 -0.18
N LEU A 181 4.48 -3.51 -0.89
CA LEU A 181 5.56 -2.75 -0.29
C LEU A 181 5.23 -1.26 -0.36
N LEU A 182 5.15 -0.62 0.80
CA LEU A 182 4.80 0.80 0.93
C LEU A 182 6.03 1.62 1.37
N PRO A 183 6.30 2.75 0.71
CA PRO A 183 7.32 3.69 1.16
C PRO A 183 6.83 4.43 2.40
N ILE A 184 7.46 4.16 3.55
CA ILE A 184 7.19 4.84 4.83
C ILE A 184 8.49 5.52 5.25
N TYR A 185 8.50 6.86 5.23
CA TYR A 185 9.65 7.70 5.62
C TYR A 185 11.01 7.26 5.02
N GLY A 186 11.01 6.91 3.72
CA GLY A 186 12.23 6.49 3.01
C GLY A 186 12.62 5.02 3.19
N SER A 187 11.83 4.23 3.93
CA SER A 187 11.99 2.78 4.05
C SER A 187 10.85 2.05 3.33
N MET A 188 11.17 0.97 2.62
CA MET A 188 10.15 0.10 2.03
C MET A 188 9.65 -0.88 3.08
N VAL A 189 8.38 -0.79 3.45
CA VAL A 189 7.76 -1.63 4.46
C VAL A 189 6.81 -2.63 3.78
N PRO A 190 7.04 -3.95 3.92
CA PRO A 190 6.19 -4.97 3.31
C PRO A 190 4.95 -5.26 4.18
N PHE A 191 3.80 -5.38 3.53
CA PHE A 191 2.54 -5.80 4.12
C PHE A 191 1.98 -7.00 3.36
N HIS A 192 1.74 -8.11 4.06
CA HIS A 192 1.10 -9.29 3.46
C HIS A 192 -0.34 -8.95 3.06
N VAL A 193 -0.82 -9.42 1.90
CA VAL A 193 -2.16 -9.10 1.37
C VAL A 193 -3.27 -9.50 2.34
N SER A 194 -3.12 -10.59 3.11
CA SER A 194 -4.10 -10.98 4.16
C SER A 194 -4.30 -9.94 5.26
N THR A 195 -3.34 -9.04 5.48
CA THR A 195 -3.47 -7.93 6.44
C THR A 195 -4.25 -6.76 5.86
N ILE A 196 -4.53 -6.74 4.56
CA ILE A 196 -5.25 -5.67 3.88
C ILE A 196 -6.72 -6.07 3.75
N ARG A 197 -7.60 -5.21 4.25
CA ARG A 197 -9.06 -5.38 4.19
C ARG A 197 -9.62 -4.88 2.86
N THR A 198 -9.32 -3.62 2.53
CA THR A 198 -9.82 -2.96 1.32
C THR A 198 -8.83 -1.92 0.83
N VAL A 199 -8.77 -1.74 -0.49
CA VAL A 199 -8.02 -0.68 -1.14
C VAL A 199 -8.99 0.12 -2.02
N SER A 200 -8.99 1.43 -1.88
CA SER A 200 -9.80 2.34 -2.71
C SER A 200 -8.93 3.43 -3.30
N SER A 201 -9.09 3.67 -4.60
CA SER A 201 -8.47 4.79 -5.31
C SER A 201 -9.53 5.85 -5.59
N GLN A 202 -9.29 7.09 -5.16
CA GLN A 202 -10.16 8.22 -5.46
C GLN A 202 -9.36 9.26 -6.24
N GLN A 203 -9.78 9.53 -7.46
CA GLN A 203 -9.23 10.58 -8.29
C GLN A 203 -10.14 11.80 -8.15
N ASP A 204 -9.62 12.88 -7.56
CA ASP A 204 -10.33 14.15 -7.58
C ASP A 204 -10.09 14.85 -8.93
N THR A 205 -11.05 15.66 -9.38
CA THR A 205 -11.05 16.30 -10.72
C THR A 205 -9.84 17.21 -10.96
N ASN A 206 -9.06 17.53 -9.91
CA ASN A 206 -7.88 18.37 -9.99
C ASN A 206 -6.63 17.67 -9.41
N ARG A 207 -5.81 17.09 -10.29
CA ARG A 207 -4.36 16.75 -10.14
C ARG A 207 -3.91 15.88 -8.96
N THR A 208 -4.77 15.48 -8.03
CA THR A 208 -4.41 14.63 -6.89
C THR A 208 -5.19 13.32 -6.87
N CYS A 209 -4.48 12.20 -6.73
CA CYS A 209 -5.05 10.87 -6.56
C CYS A 209 -4.80 10.41 -5.12
N TYR A 210 -5.84 9.92 -4.45
CA TYR A 210 -5.76 9.36 -3.11
C TYR A 210 -5.91 7.83 -3.17
N ILE A 211 -4.94 7.12 -2.59
CA ILE A 211 -5.04 5.67 -2.36
C ILE A 211 -5.26 5.46 -0.87
N ARG A 212 -6.42 4.92 -0.51
CA ARG A 212 -6.74 4.51 0.87
C ARG A 212 -6.59 2.99 0.97
N ILE A 213 -5.70 2.54 1.85
CA ILE A 213 -5.50 1.14 2.20
C ILE A 213 -6.01 0.95 3.63
N ILE A 214 -7.00 0.08 3.83
CA ILE A 214 -7.54 -0.28 5.14
C ILE A 214 -6.95 -1.63 5.53
N PHE A 215 -6.35 -1.72 6.71
CA PHE A 215 -5.78 -2.95 7.23
C PHE A 215 -6.73 -3.65 8.21
N ASN A 216 -6.63 -4.98 8.28
CA ASN A 216 -7.23 -5.80 9.31
C ASN A 216 -6.43 -5.63 10.60
N VAL A 217 -7.01 -4.92 11.57
CA VAL A 217 -6.42 -4.71 12.90
C VAL A 217 -7.25 -5.43 13.96
N PRO A 218 -6.61 -6.21 14.85
CA PRO A 218 -7.29 -6.86 15.97
C PRO A 218 -8.05 -5.83 16.83
N GLY A 219 -9.30 -6.12 17.19
CA GLY A 219 -10.11 -5.26 18.05
C GLY A 219 -11.00 -4.22 17.34
N THR A 220 -11.01 -4.17 16.00
CA THR A 220 -12.03 -3.37 15.28
C THR A 220 -13.39 -4.08 15.26
N ALA A 221 -14.47 -3.34 15.54
CA ALA A 221 -15.84 -3.85 15.73
C ALA A 221 -16.50 -4.53 14.51
N PHE A 222 -15.75 -4.77 13.43
CA PHE A 222 -16.28 -5.21 12.15
C PHE A 222 -15.94 -6.65 11.76
N ASN A 223 -15.38 -7.46 12.67
CA ASN A 223 -15.16 -8.89 12.40
C ASN A 223 -15.61 -9.78 13.58
N PRO A 224 -16.87 -10.26 13.61
CA PRO A 224 -17.39 -11.08 14.70
C PRO A 224 -16.80 -12.50 14.77
N HIS A 225 -16.00 -12.93 13.78
CA HIS A 225 -15.66 -14.34 13.60
C HIS A 225 -14.16 -14.69 13.57
N ASP A 226 -13.27 -13.78 13.97
CA ASP A 226 -11.85 -14.14 14.14
C ASP A 226 -11.57 -14.55 15.59
N SER A 227 -11.55 -15.86 15.81
CA SER A 227 -11.14 -16.53 17.06
C SER A 227 -9.69 -16.22 17.48
N ASN A 228 -8.94 -15.47 16.66
CA ASN A 228 -7.56 -15.05 16.91
C ASN A 228 -7.39 -13.58 17.37
N SER A 229 -8.49 -12.82 17.51
CA SER A 229 -8.49 -11.47 18.13
C SER A 229 -7.85 -11.46 19.53
N LEU A 230 -7.89 -12.62 20.22
CA LEU A 230 -7.43 -12.80 21.59
C LEU A 230 -5.91 -12.98 21.76
N LYS A 231 -5.13 -13.28 20.69
CA LYS A 231 -3.69 -13.59 20.86
C LYS A 231 -2.79 -12.37 20.98
N HIS A 232 -3.21 -11.21 20.47
CA HIS A 232 -2.41 -9.98 20.45
C HIS A 232 -3.25 -8.76 20.84
N GLN A 233 -4.04 -8.89 21.90
CA GLN A 233 -4.86 -7.81 22.43
C GLN A 233 -3.94 -6.69 22.96
N GLY A 234 -3.69 -5.67 22.15
CA GLY A 234 -2.81 -4.53 22.48
C GLY A 234 -1.48 -4.45 21.71
N ALA A 235 -1.24 -5.29 20.69
CA ALA A 235 -0.04 -5.16 19.87
C ALA A 235 -0.12 -3.94 18.94
N ILE A 236 0.61 -2.88 19.29
CA ILE A 236 0.97 -1.81 18.35
C ILE A 236 2.09 -2.36 17.47
N LEU A 237 1.80 -2.61 16.19
CA LEU A 237 2.81 -2.99 15.19
C LEU A 237 3.67 -1.76 14.86
N ALA A 238 4.54 -1.39 15.79
CA ALA A 238 5.60 -0.43 15.55
C ALA A 238 6.77 -1.17 14.91
N TYR A 239 6.98 -0.94 13.62
CA TYR A 239 8.22 -1.36 12.96
C TYR A 239 9.37 -0.54 13.56
N LYS A 240 10.36 -1.25 14.11
CA LYS A 240 11.54 -0.68 14.79
C LYS A 240 12.61 -0.26 13.79
#